data_AF-A0A511D2P9-F1
#
_entry.id   AF-A0A511D2P9-F1
#
_cell.length_a   1.000
_cell.length_b   1.000
_cell.length_c   1.000
_cell.angle_alpha   90.00
_cell.angle_beta   90.00
_cell.angle_gamma   90.00
#
_symmetry.space_group_name_H-M   'P 1'
#
loop_
_entity.id
_entity.type
_entity.pdbx_description
1 polymer ?
#
loop_
_entity_poly.entity_id
_entity_poly.type
_entity_poly.pdbx_seq_one_letter_code
_entity_poly.pdbx_strand_id
1 'polypeptide(L)'
;MEADANRSADTHLLSVPLPCDWGTDLYLKDESTHPTGSLKHRLARSLFLYALCNGWLTEGSPVVEASSGSTAISEAYFSRMLGLPFIAVMPRTTSPEKIVLIEQQGGRCHLVDDPSSIYDESRRLAAGLGGHYMDQFTHAERATDWRGNNNIAESIFEQMRLERHSEPRWIVVGAGTGAPARPSADTCATAAMPPGSASSTRRIRRSSRVGPMISRICAPTSDPGSKGSAGPGSSPASSRASSTA
;
A
#
# COMPACT_ATOMS: atom_id res chain seq x y z
N MET A 1 -3.85 -2.79 11.23
CA MET A 1 -3.67 -2.78 9.76
C MET A 1 -4.81 -3.48 9.03
N GLU A 2 -5.27 -4.65 9.46
CA GLU A 2 -6.41 -5.34 8.81
C GLU A 2 -7.71 -4.54 8.82
N ALA A 3 -8.04 -3.87 9.94
CA ALA A 3 -9.19 -2.97 10.03
C ALA A 3 -9.08 -1.75 9.10
N ASP A 4 -7.87 -1.29 8.81
CA ASP A 4 -7.65 -0.26 7.79
C ASP A 4 -7.88 -0.84 6.40
N ALA A 5 -7.31 -2.01 6.11
CA ALA A 5 -7.54 -2.71 4.85
C ALA A 5 -9.04 -2.91 4.59
N ASN A 6 -9.84 -3.35 5.55
CA ASN A 6 -11.29 -3.49 5.33
C ASN A 6 -12.01 -2.17 4.98
N ARG A 7 -11.48 -1.02 5.42
CA ARG A 7 -12.04 0.31 5.15
C ARG A 7 -11.52 0.93 3.85
N SER A 8 -10.30 0.57 3.44
CA SER A 8 -9.58 1.16 2.30
C SER A 8 -9.24 0.16 1.17
N ALA A 9 -9.77 -1.08 1.24
CA ALA A 9 -9.42 -2.17 0.33
C ALA A 9 -9.94 -1.98 -1.08
N ASP A 10 -11.03 -1.24 -1.29
CA ASP A 10 -11.46 -1.02 -2.66
C ASP A 10 -12.11 0.32 -2.90
N THR A 11 -11.55 1.03 -3.87
CA THR A 11 -12.04 2.33 -4.34
C THR A 11 -13.03 2.10 -5.47
N HIS A 12 -13.90 3.06 -5.70
CA HIS A 12 -14.94 2.91 -6.71
C HIS A 12 -14.37 3.04 -8.13
N LEU A 13 -14.85 2.20 -9.05
CA LEU A 13 -14.76 2.42 -10.49
C LEU A 13 -16.06 3.07 -10.95
N LEU A 14 -15.99 4.33 -11.33
CA LEU A 14 -17.14 5.13 -11.70
C LEU A 14 -17.26 5.18 -13.22
N SER A 15 -18.44 4.84 -13.76
CA SER A 15 -18.76 5.08 -15.17
C SER A 15 -19.04 6.56 -15.38
N VAL A 16 -18.30 7.20 -16.28
CA VAL A 16 -18.48 8.61 -16.65
C VAL A 16 -19.31 8.66 -17.94
N PRO A 17 -20.51 9.24 -17.93
CA PRO A 17 -21.34 9.31 -19.13
C PRO A 17 -20.67 10.20 -20.19
N LEU A 18 -20.46 9.64 -21.37
CA LEU A 18 -19.95 10.35 -22.55
C LEU A 18 -21.03 10.40 -23.65
N PRO A 19 -20.91 11.34 -24.60
CA PRO A 19 -21.75 11.36 -25.80
C PRO A 19 -21.69 10.03 -26.57
N CYS A 20 -22.86 9.46 -26.90
CA CYS A 20 -22.96 8.13 -27.52
C CYS A 20 -22.24 8.04 -28.88
N ASP A 21 -22.13 9.15 -29.60
CA ASP A 21 -21.48 9.28 -30.91
C ASP A 21 -19.96 9.11 -30.85
N TRP A 22 -19.34 9.23 -29.67
CA TRP A 22 -17.91 8.97 -29.48
C TRP A 22 -17.60 7.47 -29.45
N GLY A 23 -18.65 6.63 -29.31
CA GLY A 23 -18.54 5.18 -29.23
C GLY A 23 -17.59 4.71 -28.13
N THR A 24 -17.44 5.52 -27.07
CA THR A 24 -16.44 5.30 -26.03
C THR A 24 -17.01 5.30 -24.63
N ASP A 25 -16.74 4.22 -23.91
CA ASP A 25 -17.00 4.12 -22.49
C ASP A 25 -15.78 4.65 -21.71
N LEU A 26 -16.05 5.50 -20.71
CA LEU A 26 -15.05 6.13 -19.87
C LEU A 26 -15.26 5.71 -18.42
N TYR A 27 -14.23 5.16 -17.81
CA TYR A 27 -14.26 4.77 -16.40
C TYR A 27 -13.19 5.52 -15.61
N LEU A 28 -13.55 5.89 -14.38
CA LEU A 28 -12.73 6.66 -13.45
C LEU A 28 -12.48 5.84 -12.19
N LYS A 29 -11.20 5.54 -11.90
CA LYS A 29 -10.83 4.90 -10.62
C LYS A 29 -10.64 5.97 -9.54
N ASP A 30 -11.60 6.08 -8.63
CA ASP A 30 -11.64 7.16 -7.64
C ASP A 30 -10.80 6.85 -6.38
N GLU A 31 -9.50 7.11 -6.47
CA GLU A 31 -8.56 6.96 -5.36
C GLU A 31 -8.66 8.09 -4.32
N SER A 32 -9.53 9.09 -4.52
CA SER A 32 -9.74 10.15 -3.54
C SER A 32 -10.57 9.68 -2.34
N THR A 33 -11.27 8.54 -2.46
CA THR A 33 -12.09 8.01 -1.35
C THR A 33 -11.27 7.36 -0.23
N HIS A 34 -9.96 7.22 -0.41
CA HIS A 34 -9.09 6.78 0.70
C HIS A 34 -9.16 7.77 1.87
N PRO A 35 -8.92 7.32 3.12
CA PRO A 35 -8.92 8.21 4.29
C PRO A 35 -7.97 9.42 4.19
N THR A 36 -6.92 9.31 3.37
CA THR A 36 -5.92 10.37 3.15
C THR A 36 -6.16 11.16 1.87
N GLY A 37 -7.23 10.84 1.13
CA GLY A 37 -7.69 11.61 -0.03
C GLY A 37 -6.90 11.39 -1.32
N SER A 38 -6.06 10.36 -1.42
CA SER A 38 -5.21 10.17 -2.61
C SER A 38 -4.69 8.74 -2.80
N LEU A 39 -4.21 8.46 -4.02
CA LEU A 39 -3.53 7.23 -4.40
C LEU A 39 -2.30 6.90 -3.53
N LYS A 40 -1.63 7.92 -2.97
CA LYS A 40 -0.45 7.73 -2.10
C LYS A 40 -0.76 6.97 -0.81
N HIS A 41 -2.04 6.84 -0.45
CA HIS A 41 -2.48 5.95 0.62
C HIS A 41 -1.98 4.51 0.43
N ARG A 42 -2.11 3.98 -0.79
CA ARG A 42 -1.66 2.62 -1.14
C ARG A 42 -0.14 2.46 -1.01
N LEU A 43 0.60 3.47 -1.49
CA LEU A 43 2.06 3.49 -1.39
C LEU A 43 2.52 3.55 0.06
N ALA A 44 1.99 4.48 0.86
CA ALA A 44 2.36 4.64 2.27
C ALA A 44 2.11 3.33 3.04
N ARG A 45 0.96 2.69 2.85
CA ARG A 45 0.67 1.39 3.47
C ARG A 45 1.74 0.35 3.15
N SER A 46 2.13 0.27 1.88
CA SER A 46 3.12 -0.71 1.40
C SER A 46 4.50 -0.44 1.99
N LEU A 47 4.91 0.84 2.05
CA LEU A 47 6.18 1.26 2.66
C LEU A 47 6.23 0.93 4.17
N PHE A 48 5.14 1.18 4.91
CA PHE A 48 5.08 0.84 6.33
C PHE A 48 5.13 -0.66 6.57
N LEU A 49 4.38 -1.45 5.80
CA LEU A 49 4.43 -2.91 5.88
C LEU A 49 5.84 -3.43 5.60
N TYR A 50 6.47 -2.91 4.55
CA TYR A 50 7.83 -3.27 4.19
C TYR A 50 8.83 -2.91 5.31
N ALA A 51 8.77 -1.69 5.86
CA ALA A 51 9.66 -1.26 6.94
C ALA A 51 9.46 -2.07 8.24
N LEU A 52 8.21 -2.41 8.59
CA LEU A 52 7.90 -3.27 9.75
C LEU A 52 8.41 -4.70 9.56
N CYS A 53 8.18 -5.31 8.39
CA CYS A 53 8.62 -6.67 8.10
C CYS A 53 10.15 -6.81 8.08
N ASN A 54 10.88 -5.76 7.69
CA ASN A 54 12.34 -5.72 7.74
C ASN A 54 12.89 -5.30 9.11
N GLY A 55 12.02 -4.98 10.09
CA GLY A 55 12.43 -4.53 11.43
C GLY A 55 13.05 -3.13 11.47
N TRP A 56 12.86 -2.32 10.42
CA TRP A 56 13.36 -0.94 10.36
C TRP A 56 12.51 0.02 11.20
N LEU A 57 11.23 -0.27 11.31
CA LEU A 57 10.32 0.41 12.23
C LEU A 57 10.00 -0.50 13.40
N THR A 58 10.16 0.05 14.60
CA THR A 58 9.76 -0.58 15.86
C THR A 58 8.85 0.36 16.66
N GLU A 59 8.31 -0.10 17.78
CA GLU A 59 7.44 0.71 18.61
C GLU A 59 8.14 1.99 19.08
N GLY A 60 7.47 3.14 18.89
CA GLY A 60 8.02 4.46 19.23
C GLY A 60 9.08 5.00 18.27
N SER A 61 9.55 4.22 17.28
CA SER A 61 10.52 4.70 16.28
C SER A 61 9.96 5.87 15.48
N PRO A 62 10.64 7.03 15.43
CA PRO A 62 10.22 8.13 14.58
C PRO A 62 10.30 7.76 13.10
N VAL A 63 9.27 8.12 12.36
CA VAL A 63 9.20 8.02 10.90
C VAL A 63 9.54 9.38 10.32
N VAL A 64 10.49 9.42 9.38
CA VAL A 64 10.91 10.63 8.70
C VAL A 64 10.69 10.47 7.20
N GLU A 65 10.21 11.51 6.52
CA GLU A 65 10.08 11.50 5.06
C GLU A 65 10.38 12.87 4.44
N ALA A 66 11.04 12.87 3.29
CA ALA A 66 11.39 14.05 2.50
C ALA A 66 10.25 14.39 1.52
N SER A 67 9.12 14.85 2.03
CA SER A 67 7.95 15.16 1.22
C SER A 67 7.06 16.22 1.86
N SER A 68 6.40 17.02 1.01
CA SER A 68 5.35 17.97 1.40
C SER A 68 3.98 17.63 0.80
N GLY A 69 3.84 16.47 0.16
CA GLY A 69 2.68 16.12 -0.65
C GLY A 69 1.73 15.10 -0.02
N SER A 70 0.94 14.49 -0.89
CA SER A 70 0.03 13.37 -0.61
C SER A 70 0.73 12.18 0.06
N THR A 71 2.01 11.95 -0.24
CA THR A 71 2.84 10.94 0.46
C THR A 71 2.97 11.27 1.94
N ALA A 72 3.42 12.48 2.29
CA ALA A 72 3.61 12.89 3.69
C ALA A 72 2.30 12.84 4.49
N ILE A 73 1.18 13.28 3.90
CA ILE A 73 -0.14 13.19 4.53
C ILE A 73 -0.53 11.73 4.79
N SER A 74 -0.25 10.84 3.83
CA SER A 74 -0.59 9.43 3.95
C SER A 74 0.28 8.71 4.97
N GLU A 75 1.58 9.00 5.00
CA GLU A 75 2.50 8.42 5.99
C GLU A 75 2.25 8.96 7.40
N ALA A 76 1.87 10.23 7.55
CA ALA A 76 1.41 10.78 8.83
C ALA A 76 0.19 10.02 9.37
N TYR A 77 -0.79 9.72 8.49
CA TYR A 77 -1.97 8.92 8.85
C TYR A 77 -1.58 7.52 9.37
N PHE A 78 -0.71 6.80 8.65
CA PHE A 78 -0.27 5.46 9.07
C PHE A 78 0.57 5.50 10.35
N SER A 79 1.44 6.50 10.49
CA SER A 79 2.23 6.72 11.71
C SER A 79 1.34 6.92 12.92
N ARG A 80 0.34 7.81 12.83
CA ARG A 80 -0.65 8.04 13.89
C ARG A 80 -1.42 6.77 14.23
N MET A 81 -1.84 6.00 13.22
CA MET A 81 -2.54 4.73 13.45
C MET A 81 -1.66 3.70 14.19
N LEU A 82 -0.35 3.71 13.94
CA LEU A 82 0.62 2.80 14.57
C LEU A 82 1.23 3.38 15.86
N GLY A 83 0.86 4.58 16.28
CA GLY A 83 1.43 5.24 17.46
C GLY A 83 2.88 5.71 17.29
N LEU A 84 3.34 5.92 16.05
CA LEU A 84 4.69 6.34 15.73
C LEU A 84 4.77 7.87 15.54
N PRO A 85 5.82 8.55 16.04
CA PRO A 85 6.07 9.95 15.71
C PRO A 85 6.36 10.10 14.22
N PHE A 86 5.74 11.08 13.54
CA PHE A 86 6.01 11.36 12.14
C PHE A 86 6.59 12.76 11.92
N ILE A 87 7.63 12.86 11.09
CA ILE A 87 8.31 14.11 10.74
C ILE A 87 8.44 14.21 9.22
N ALA A 88 7.74 15.16 8.62
CA ALA A 88 7.88 15.50 7.22
C ALA A 88 8.92 16.62 7.05
N VAL A 89 10.00 16.34 6.32
CA VAL A 89 11.04 17.32 5.97
C VAL A 89 10.68 17.96 4.64
N MET A 90 10.57 19.29 4.63
CA MET A 90 10.15 20.02 3.44
C MET A 90 10.74 21.43 3.38
N PRO A 91 10.80 22.05 2.18
CA PRO A 91 11.25 23.43 2.06
C PRO A 91 10.31 24.39 2.79
N ARG A 92 10.85 25.47 3.38
CA ARG A 92 10.07 26.54 4.03
C ARG A 92 9.09 27.23 3.09
N THR A 93 9.35 27.20 1.78
CA THR A 93 8.46 27.74 0.73
C THR A 93 7.21 26.89 0.49
N THR A 94 7.04 25.77 1.18
CA THR A 94 5.85 24.91 1.10
C THR A 94 4.59 25.68 1.53
N SER A 95 3.49 25.49 0.78
CA SER A 95 2.19 26.10 1.11
C SER A 95 1.74 25.73 2.54
N PRO A 96 1.28 26.70 3.35
CA PRO A 96 0.75 26.45 4.70
C PRO A 96 -0.39 25.42 4.74
N GLU A 97 -1.20 25.34 3.69
CA GLU A 97 -2.31 24.36 3.58
C GLU A 97 -1.80 22.93 3.71
N LYS A 98 -0.62 22.63 3.14
CA LYS A 98 -0.02 21.29 3.19
C LYS A 98 0.52 20.96 4.57
N ILE A 99 1.08 21.95 5.26
CA ILE A 99 1.55 21.82 6.65
C ILE A 99 0.37 21.46 7.54
N VAL A 100 -0.73 22.20 7.42
CA VAL A 100 -1.97 21.94 8.19
C VAL A 100 -2.49 20.53 7.95
N LEU A 101 -2.53 20.05 6.71
CA LEU A 101 -2.99 18.68 6.41
C LEU A 101 -2.13 17.60 7.06
N ILE A 102 -0.81 17.80 7.14
CA ILE A 102 0.11 16.86 7.80
C ILE A 102 -0.08 16.91 9.33
N GLU A 103 -0.20 18.11 9.89
CA GLU A 103 -0.42 18.32 11.33
C GLU A 103 -1.78 17.77 11.80
N GLN A 104 -2.83 17.90 10.98
CA GLN A 104 -4.14 17.28 11.22
C GLN A 104 -4.06 15.75 11.32
N GLN A 105 -3.10 15.13 10.64
CA GLN A 105 -2.82 13.70 10.77
C GLN A 105 -1.91 13.36 11.96
N GLY A 106 -1.51 14.35 12.77
CA GLY A 106 -0.60 14.18 13.90
C GLY A 106 0.89 14.22 13.53
N GLY A 107 1.22 14.57 12.29
CA GLY A 107 2.60 14.74 11.83
C GLY A 107 3.21 16.07 12.28
N ARG A 108 4.54 16.16 12.25
CA ARG A 108 5.29 17.40 12.44
C ARG A 108 6.00 17.79 11.15
N CYS A 109 6.02 19.08 10.83
CA CYS A 109 6.76 19.57 9.67
C CYS A 109 8.12 20.13 10.11
N HIS A 110 9.20 19.61 9.53
CA HIS A 110 10.54 20.13 9.68
C HIS A 110 10.90 20.96 8.43
N LEU A 111 10.99 22.27 8.60
CA LEU A 111 11.19 23.21 7.49
C LEU A 111 12.68 23.49 7.27
N VAL A 112 13.16 23.25 6.06
CA VAL A 112 14.53 23.59 5.63
C VAL A 112 14.53 24.80 4.70
N ASP A 113 15.58 25.60 4.74
CA ASP A 113 15.71 26.79 3.89
C ASP A 113 16.13 26.42 2.47
N ASP A 114 17.06 25.48 2.33
CA ASP A 114 17.52 24.97 1.03
C ASP A 114 16.73 23.72 0.62
N PRO A 115 15.93 23.76 -0.47
CA PRO A 115 15.23 22.59 -0.98
C PRO A 115 16.13 21.42 -1.35
N SER A 116 17.41 21.64 -1.70
CA SER A 116 18.33 20.57 -2.07
C SER A 116 18.72 19.69 -0.87
N SER A 117 18.64 20.27 0.34
CA SER A 117 19.04 19.63 1.59
C SER A 117 18.00 18.64 2.17
N ILE A 118 16.77 18.57 1.63
CA ILE A 118 15.67 17.80 2.23
C ILE A 118 16.02 16.32 2.47
N TYR A 119 16.78 15.70 1.55
CA TYR A 119 17.13 14.28 1.63
C TYR A 119 18.21 14.03 2.66
N ASP A 120 19.24 14.88 2.68
CA ASP A 120 20.34 14.78 3.65
C ASP A 120 19.84 15.08 5.06
N GLU A 121 18.98 16.09 5.20
CA GLU A 121 18.37 16.44 6.47
C GLU A 121 17.43 15.34 6.99
N SER A 122 16.66 14.70 6.11
CA SER A 122 15.82 13.55 6.50
C SER A 122 16.65 12.38 7.03
N ARG A 123 17.77 12.05 6.36
CA ARG A 123 18.71 11.02 6.82
C ARG A 123 19.32 11.39 8.17
N ARG A 124 19.77 12.65 8.31
CA ARG A 124 20.37 13.17 9.55
C ARG A 124 19.39 13.11 10.72
N LEU A 125 18.15 13.53 10.52
CA LEU A 125 17.09 13.50 11.53
C LEU A 125 16.73 12.07 11.94
N ALA A 126 16.55 11.16 10.97
CA ALA A 126 16.27 9.76 11.25
C ALA A 126 17.39 9.14 12.09
N ALA A 127 18.66 9.33 11.70
CA ALA A 127 19.80 8.81 12.45
C ALA A 127 19.91 9.42 13.85
N GLY A 128 19.71 10.74 13.99
CA GLY A 128 19.81 11.44 15.26
C GLY A 128 18.69 11.09 16.26
N LEU A 129 17.51 10.70 15.78
CA LEU A 129 16.36 10.36 16.60
C LEU A 129 16.20 8.84 16.81
N GLY A 130 17.07 8.01 16.24
CA GLY A 130 16.91 6.55 16.23
C GLY A 130 15.66 6.11 15.47
N GLY A 131 15.25 6.88 14.46
CA GLY A 131 14.11 6.62 13.60
C GLY A 131 14.49 6.04 12.25
N HIS A 132 13.52 6.00 11.34
CA HIS A 132 13.70 5.51 9.98
C HIS A 132 13.28 6.56 8.95
N TYR A 133 14.13 6.75 7.94
CA TYR A 133 13.80 7.54 6.77
C TYR A 133 13.16 6.63 5.71
N MET A 134 11.89 6.88 5.37
CA MET A 134 11.09 5.98 4.52
C MET A 134 11.64 5.85 3.09
N ASP A 135 12.13 6.97 2.53
CA ASP A 135 12.75 7.02 1.20
C ASP A 135 11.90 6.35 0.12
N GLN A 136 10.75 6.99 -0.18
CA GLN A 136 9.79 6.46 -1.14
C GLN A 136 10.42 6.18 -2.52
N PHE A 137 11.46 6.90 -2.94
CA PHE A 137 12.07 6.72 -4.25
C PHE A 137 12.95 5.46 -4.32
N THR A 138 13.63 5.12 -3.24
CA THR A 138 14.44 3.90 -3.16
C THR A 138 13.58 2.67 -2.92
N HIS A 139 12.54 2.78 -2.09
CA HIS A 139 11.80 1.61 -1.61
C HIS A 139 10.48 1.35 -2.34
N ALA A 140 9.89 2.31 -3.07
CA ALA A 140 8.57 2.12 -3.69
C ALA A 140 8.50 0.87 -4.59
N GLU A 141 9.51 0.59 -5.41
CA GLU A 141 9.52 -0.59 -6.29
C GLU A 141 9.47 -1.90 -5.50
N ARG A 142 10.21 -1.98 -4.38
CA ARG A 142 10.32 -3.19 -3.57
C ARG A 142 9.16 -3.36 -2.60
N ALA A 143 8.69 -2.24 -2.04
CA ALA A 143 7.61 -2.22 -1.07
C ALA A 143 6.26 -2.40 -1.76
N THR A 144 6.09 -1.82 -2.96
CA THR A 144 4.87 -1.97 -3.75
C THR A 144 4.98 -3.24 -4.57
N ASP A 145 4.71 -4.38 -3.94
CA ASP A 145 4.51 -5.61 -4.71
C ASP A 145 3.26 -5.42 -5.57
N TRP A 146 3.43 -5.31 -6.88
CA TRP A 146 2.32 -5.27 -7.83
C TRP A 146 1.52 -6.59 -7.84
N ARG A 147 2.06 -7.65 -7.24
CA ARG A 147 1.36 -8.93 -6.97
C ARG A 147 0.77 -9.01 -5.56
N GLY A 148 0.95 -7.99 -4.74
CA GLY A 148 0.40 -7.94 -3.40
C GLY A 148 -1.11 -7.74 -3.39
N ASN A 149 -1.77 -8.24 -2.35
CA ASN A 149 -3.19 -7.98 -2.09
C ASN A 149 -3.43 -6.46 -1.98
N ASN A 150 -4.49 -5.96 -2.63
CA ASN A 150 -4.88 -4.54 -2.70
C ASN A 150 -4.10 -3.69 -3.71
N ASN A 151 -3.67 -4.28 -4.83
CA ASN A 151 -3.13 -3.53 -5.96
C ASN A 151 -4.26 -2.93 -6.81
N ILE A 152 -4.04 -1.71 -7.32
CA ILE A 152 -5.06 -0.97 -8.09
C ILE A 152 -5.41 -1.65 -9.42
N ALA A 153 -4.47 -2.39 -10.01
CA ALA A 153 -4.66 -3.02 -11.32
C ALA A 153 -5.67 -4.19 -11.24
N GLU A 154 -5.46 -5.12 -10.31
CA GLU A 154 -6.36 -6.24 -10.03
C GLU A 154 -7.75 -5.75 -9.70
N SER A 155 -7.87 -4.75 -8.82
CA SER A 155 -9.13 -4.10 -8.50
C SER A 155 -9.84 -3.53 -9.74
N ILE A 156 -9.12 -2.86 -10.65
CA ILE A 156 -9.70 -2.40 -11.92
C ILE A 156 -10.21 -3.58 -12.75
N PHE A 157 -9.40 -4.63 -12.95
CA PHE A 157 -9.79 -5.77 -13.77
C PHE A 157 -10.96 -6.57 -13.16
N GLU A 158 -11.00 -6.73 -11.84
CA GLU A 158 -12.09 -7.40 -11.13
C GLU A 158 -13.41 -6.64 -11.28
N GLN A 159 -13.38 -5.32 -11.09
CA GLN A 159 -14.57 -4.47 -11.22
C GLN A 159 -15.05 -4.37 -12.67
N MET A 160 -14.13 -4.24 -13.64
CA MET A 160 -14.47 -4.21 -15.07
C MET A 160 -15.06 -5.52 -15.57
N ARG A 161 -14.87 -6.66 -14.90
CA ARG A 161 -15.36 -7.97 -15.36
C ARG A 161 -16.88 -8.01 -15.58
N LEU A 162 -17.65 -7.15 -14.90
CA LEU A 162 -19.10 -7.06 -15.04
C LEU A 162 -19.56 -5.94 -15.98
N GLU A 163 -18.63 -5.15 -16.50
CA GLU A 163 -18.90 -4.06 -17.44
C GLU A 163 -19.03 -4.56 -18.88
N ARG A 164 -19.56 -3.71 -19.77
CA ARG A 164 -19.71 -4.02 -21.20
C ARG A 164 -18.39 -4.48 -21.84
N HIS A 165 -17.28 -3.88 -21.41
CA HIS A 165 -15.94 -4.22 -21.83
C HIS A 165 -15.09 -4.64 -20.63
N SER A 166 -14.83 -5.95 -20.51
CA SER A 166 -14.12 -6.51 -19.35
C SER A 166 -12.62 -6.22 -19.31
N GLU A 167 -12.04 -5.79 -20.43
CA GLU A 167 -10.61 -5.48 -20.55
C GLU A 167 -10.44 -4.07 -21.12
N PRO A 168 -9.75 -3.15 -20.40
CA PRO A 168 -9.47 -1.83 -20.91
C PRO A 168 -8.43 -1.89 -22.03
N ARG A 169 -8.67 -1.15 -23.10
CA ARG A 169 -7.74 -0.94 -24.23
C ARG A 169 -6.71 0.12 -23.90
N TRP A 170 -7.11 1.15 -23.16
CA TRP A 170 -6.27 2.24 -22.73
C TRP A 170 -6.40 2.43 -21.23
N ILE A 171 -5.28 2.68 -20.56
CA ILE A 171 -5.23 3.15 -19.18
C ILE A 171 -4.41 4.44 -19.21
N VAL A 172 -5.02 5.53 -18.79
CA VAL A 172 -4.40 6.85 -18.70
C VAL A 172 -4.18 7.15 -17.22
N VAL A 173 -2.95 7.45 -16.82
CA VAL A 173 -2.62 7.78 -15.43
C VAL A 173 -1.76 9.03 -15.41
N GLY A 174 -2.02 9.92 -14.46
CA GLY A 174 -1.11 11.03 -14.17
C GLY A 174 0.25 10.51 -13.70
N ALA A 175 1.34 11.05 -14.26
CA ALA A 175 2.68 10.69 -13.82
C ALA A 175 3.04 11.49 -12.54
N GLY A 176 3.06 10.81 -11.40
CA GLY A 176 3.46 11.36 -10.09
C GLY A 176 4.79 10.79 -9.57
N THR A 177 5.51 11.63 -8.80
CA THR A 177 6.86 11.42 -8.21
C THR A 177 8.00 11.16 -9.20
N GLY A 178 8.31 12.24 -9.93
CA GLY A 178 9.66 12.76 -10.20
C GLY A 178 9.86 14.17 -9.60
N ALA A 179 9.49 14.39 -8.32
CA ALA A 179 9.61 15.64 -7.54
C ALA A 179 8.70 16.84 -7.97
N PRO A 180 8.63 17.96 -7.20
CA PRO A 180 7.53 18.22 -6.28
C PRO A 180 6.53 19.29 -6.76
N ALA A 181 5.31 19.17 -6.21
CA ALA A 181 4.26 20.19 -6.09
C ALA A 181 3.35 20.49 -7.31
N ARG A 182 2.21 19.79 -7.34
CA ARG A 182 0.89 20.40 -7.55
C ARG A 182 -0.21 19.54 -6.89
N PRO A 183 -1.09 20.09 -6.04
CA PRO A 183 -2.16 19.34 -5.39
C PRO A 183 -3.41 19.25 -6.29
N SER A 184 -3.26 18.75 -7.52
CA SER A 184 -4.40 18.62 -8.43
C SER A 184 -4.28 17.52 -9.51
N ALA A 185 -3.33 16.58 -9.42
CA ALA A 185 -3.11 15.61 -10.50
C ALA A 185 -2.92 14.15 -10.08
N ASP A 186 -3.14 13.81 -8.80
CA ASP A 186 -2.98 12.43 -8.30
C ASP A 186 -4.33 11.76 -8.04
N THR A 187 -5.26 11.88 -8.98
CA THR A 187 -6.51 11.16 -8.90
C THR A 187 -6.91 10.74 -10.30
N CYS A 188 -7.20 9.45 -10.44
CA CYS A 188 -7.79 8.80 -11.61
C CYS A 188 -6.80 8.11 -12.55
N ALA A 189 -6.87 6.78 -12.52
CA ALA A 189 -6.67 6.02 -13.74
C ALA A 189 -7.96 6.15 -14.56
N THR A 190 -7.82 6.62 -15.80
CA THR A 190 -8.92 6.80 -16.74
C THR A 190 -8.80 5.74 -17.82
N ALA A 191 -9.79 4.86 -17.92
CA ALA A 191 -9.86 3.89 -19.01
C ALA A 191 -10.82 4.39 -20.08
N ALA A 192 -10.36 4.46 -21.34
CA ALA A 192 -11.15 4.91 -22.49
C ALA A 192 -11.13 3.85 -23.60
N MET A 193 -12.24 3.69 -24.32
CA MET A 193 -12.46 2.62 -25.32
C MET A 193 -13.13 3.11 -26.61
N PRO A 194 -12.47 3.27 -27.78
CA PRO A 194 -13.17 3.64 -29.02
C PRO A 194 -14.05 2.52 -29.60
N PRO A 195 -15.01 2.84 -30.49
CA PRO A 195 -15.88 1.84 -31.12
C PRO A 195 -15.05 0.94 -32.03
N GLY A 196 -15.37 -0.36 -31.99
CA GLY A 196 -14.51 -1.42 -32.51
C GLY A 196 -14.16 -1.30 -34.00
N SER A 197 -12.88 -1.52 -34.31
CA SER A 197 -12.50 -2.30 -35.47
C SER A 197 -11.63 -3.47 -35.00
N ALA A 198 -11.98 -4.67 -35.46
CA ALA A 198 -11.17 -5.86 -35.29
C ALA A 198 -9.93 -5.74 -36.18
N SER A 199 -8.72 -5.82 -35.62
CA SER A 199 -7.57 -6.51 -36.24
C SER A 199 -6.27 -6.36 -35.43
N SER A 200 -5.53 -7.47 -35.39
CA SER A 200 -4.18 -7.68 -34.85
C SER A 200 -4.03 -7.65 -33.32
N THR A 201 -4.49 -8.73 -32.69
CA THR A 201 -4.02 -9.15 -31.37
C THR A 201 -2.51 -9.42 -31.44
N ARG A 202 -1.66 -8.50 -30.99
CA ARG A 202 -0.32 -8.88 -30.56
C ARG A 202 -0.46 -9.53 -29.19
N ARG A 203 -0.76 -10.84 -29.21
CA ARG A 203 -0.72 -11.70 -28.01
C ARG A 203 0.59 -11.44 -27.29
N ILE A 204 0.53 -10.86 -26.09
CA ILE A 204 1.56 -11.13 -25.10
C ILE A 204 1.40 -12.61 -24.78
N ARG A 205 2.24 -13.45 -25.41
CA ARG A 205 2.32 -14.87 -25.10
C ARG A 205 2.63 -14.98 -23.62
N ARG A 206 1.71 -15.57 -22.85
CA ARG A 206 2.08 -16.26 -21.60
C ARG A 206 3.24 -17.20 -21.94
N SER A 207 4.42 -16.93 -21.39
CA SER A 207 5.51 -17.90 -21.38
C SER A 207 5.04 -19.09 -20.53
N SER A 208 4.75 -20.20 -21.19
CA SER A 208 4.30 -21.47 -20.59
C SER A 208 5.44 -22.29 -19.99
N ARG A 209 6.39 -21.63 -19.31
CA ARG A 209 7.42 -22.29 -18.50
C ARG A 209 7.54 -21.61 -17.15
N VAL A 210 6.54 -21.79 -16.29
CA VAL A 210 6.68 -22.20 -14.88
C VAL A 210 5.30 -22.71 -14.42
N GLY A 211 5.10 -24.02 -14.46
CA GLY A 211 4.36 -24.70 -13.39
C GLY A 211 5.32 -25.69 -12.73
N PRO A 212 4.99 -26.33 -11.61
CA PRO A 212 4.25 -25.91 -10.42
C PRO A 212 5.24 -25.71 -9.25
N MET A 213 5.32 -24.51 -8.66
CA MET A 213 6.19 -24.30 -7.50
C MET A 213 5.75 -23.11 -6.63
N ILE A 214 4.50 -23.10 -6.16
CA ILE A 214 4.04 -22.41 -4.93
C ILE A 214 2.96 -23.33 -4.31
N SER A 215 3.39 -24.48 -3.82
CA SER A 215 2.58 -25.35 -2.95
C SER A 215 3.39 -25.74 -1.70
N ARG A 216 4.14 -24.78 -1.14
CA ARG A 216 5.02 -25.03 0.03
C ARG A 216 5.27 -23.83 0.96
N ILE A 217 4.43 -22.79 0.94
CA ILE A 217 4.48 -21.70 1.95
C ILE A 217 3.39 -21.86 3.04
N CYS A 218 2.49 -22.84 2.90
CA CYS A 218 1.62 -23.30 3.98
C CYS A 218 1.82 -24.80 4.23
N ALA A 219 2.80 -25.14 5.06
CA ALA A 219 2.82 -26.42 5.77
C ALA A 219 3.49 -26.22 7.14
N PRO A 220 2.85 -26.64 8.24
CA PRO A 220 3.49 -26.60 9.56
C PRO A 220 4.72 -27.51 9.54
N THR A 221 5.83 -26.99 10.02
CA THR A 221 7.05 -27.75 10.27
C THR A 221 6.75 -28.86 11.28
N SER A 222 6.72 -30.10 10.80
CA SER A 222 6.87 -31.28 11.64
C SER A 222 8.36 -31.65 11.64
N ASP A 223 8.92 -31.69 12.84
CA ASP A 223 10.32 -31.93 13.16
C ASP A 223 10.68 -33.42 12.95
N PRO A 224 11.84 -33.79 12.37
CA PRO A 224 12.20 -35.18 12.17
C PRO A 224 12.96 -35.76 13.38
N GLY A 225 12.26 -36.60 14.14
CA GLY A 225 12.81 -37.88 14.62
C GLY A 225 13.68 -37.89 15.88
N SER A 226 13.13 -38.43 16.97
CA SER A 226 13.86 -39.39 17.80
C SER A 226 12.97 -40.60 18.10
N LYS A 227 13.51 -41.80 17.81
CA LYS A 227 12.93 -43.09 18.17
C LYS A 227 13.23 -43.38 19.65
N GLY A 228 12.23 -43.85 20.39
CA GLY A 228 12.39 -44.46 21.70
C GLY A 228 11.15 -45.29 22.05
N SER A 229 11.34 -46.59 22.13
CA SER A 229 10.35 -47.68 22.21
C SER A 229 9.77 -47.96 23.61
N ALA A 230 8.71 -48.78 23.62
CA ALA A 230 8.00 -49.48 24.72
C ALA A 230 6.79 -48.69 25.29
N GLY A 231 5.56 -49.19 25.41
CA GLY A 231 4.90 -50.51 25.37
C GLY A 231 3.49 -50.31 25.99
N PRO A 232 2.46 -51.12 25.70
CA PRO A 232 1.05 -50.73 25.94
C PRO A 232 0.51 -51.19 27.30
N GLY A 233 -0.47 -50.46 27.86
CA GLY A 233 -1.21 -50.92 29.04
C GLY A 233 -2.29 -49.95 29.56
N SER A 234 -3.52 -50.20 29.14
CA SER A 234 -4.78 -50.13 29.92
C SER A 234 -5.09 -48.94 30.86
N SER A 235 -6.15 -48.18 30.54
CA SER A 235 -7.10 -47.60 31.53
C SER A 235 -7.97 -48.71 32.17
N PRO A 236 -8.95 -48.45 33.07
CA PRO A 236 -9.37 -47.21 33.75
C PRO A 236 -9.62 -47.40 35.28
N ALA A 237 -10.04 -46.33 35.98
CA ALA A 237 -11.22 -46.30 36.90
C ALA A 237 -11.04 -45.50 38.21
N SER A 238 -12.09 -44.73 38.52
CA SER A 238 -12.63 -44.41 39.87
C SER A 238 -11.78 -43.46 40.74
N SER A 239 -12.31 -42.64 41.66
CA SER A 239 -13.64 -42.21 42.08
C SER A 239 -13.46 -41.20 43.23
N ARG A 240 -14.47 -40.34 43.46
CA ARG A 240 -14.80 -39.64 44.73
C ARG A 240 -13.77 -38.62 45.25
N ALA A 241 -14.08 -37.67 46.13
CA ALA A 241 -15.25 -36.92 46.58
C ALA A 241 -14.73 -36.02 47.74
N SER A 242 -15.47 -34.96 48.09
CA SER A 242 -15.45 -34.24 49.39
C SER A 242 -14.28 -33.24 49.58
N SER A 243 -14.52 -31.93 49.61
CA SER A 243 -15.13 -31.09 50.66
C SER A 243 -14.37 -31.08 51.99
N THR A 244 -13.68 -29.98 52.30
CA THR A 244 -13.74 -29.18 53.56
C THR A 244 -12.55 -28.22 53.61
N ALA A 245 -12.78 -26.92 53.44
CA ALA A 245 -12.70 -25.89 54.48
C ALA A 245 -13.01 -24.53 53.85
#